data_AF-A0A967AQJ6-F1
#
_entry.id   AF-A0A967AQJ6-F1
#
_cell.length_a   1.000
_cell.length_b   1.000
_cell.length_c   1.000
_cell.angle_alpha   90.00
_cell.angle_beta   90.00
_cell.angle_gamma   90.00
#
_symmetry.space_group_name_H-M   'P 1'
#
loop_
_entity.id
_entity.type
_entity.pdbx_description
1 polymer ?
#
loop_
_entity_poly.entity_id
_entity_poly.type
_entity_poly.pdbx_seq_one_letter_code
_entity_poly.pdbx_strand_id
1 'polypeptide(L)'
;MLDRLVLRADNRHRLIEAIETAFQEAEGLCQVEVIGHGLRTYSTDFRCQGCGRTFEPLRPLLFSFNHPLGACPECKGFGNILQYDRDLVIPDRSRSLAGGAIEPWSKPGSDWWQKQLL
;
A
#
# COMPACT_ATOMS: atom_id res chain seq x y z
N MET A 1 -19.83 27.16 12.04
CA MET A 1 -20.32 26.42 13.22
C MET A 1 -21.77 26.07 12.94
N LEU A 2 -22.12 24.79 12.87
CA LEU A 2 -23.46 24.34 12.46
C LEU A 2 -24.45 24.31 13.64
N ASP A 3 -24.07 23.70 14.76
CA ASP A 3 -24.87 23.66 15.99
C ASP A 3 -23.94 23.71 17.23
N ARG A 4 -24.51 24.07 18.39
CA ARG A 4 -23.89 24.00 19.71
C ARG A 4 -24.89 23.41 20.70
N LEU A 5 -24.51 22.30 21.33
CA LEU A 5 -25.41 21.54 22.20
C LEU A 5 -24.71 21.03 23.46
N VAL A 6 -25.49 20.87 24.53
CA VAL A 6 -25.09 20.16 25.75
C VAL A 6 -25.70 18.77 25.65
N LEU A 7 -24.88 17.72 25.75
CA LEU A 7 -25.36 16.33 25.60
C LEU A 7 -26.35 15.98 26.72
N ARG A 8 -27.59 15.63 26.35
CA ARG A 8 -28.65 15.15 27.24
C ARG A 8 -29.42 14.02 26.54
N ALA A 9 -30.14 13.20 27.30
CA ALA A 9 -30.87 12.06 26.73
C ALA A 9 -32.03 12.51 25.81
N ASP A 10 -32.67 13.64 26.14
CA ASP A 10 -33.83 14.21 25.44
C ASP A 10 -33.48 14.89 24.11
N ASN A 11 -32.22 15.31 23.92
CA ASN A 11 -31.79 16.05 22.72
C ASN A 11 -30.91 15.25 21.75
N ARG A 12 -30.90 13.90 21.87
CA ARG A 12 -30.13 13.02 20.98
C ARG A 12 -30.46 13.21 19.49
N HIS A 13 -31.72 13.48 19.16
CA HIS A 13 -32.17 13.69 17.78
C HIS A 13 -31.48 14.89 17.13
N ARG A 14 -31.35 16.01 17.84
CA ARG A 14 -30.66 17.22 17.36
C ARG A 14 -29.19 16.96 17.04
N LEU A 15 -28.52 16.18 17.89
CA LEU A 15 -27.12 15.80 17.65
C LEU A 15 -26.99 15.01 16.34
N ILE A 16 -27.91 14.09 16.07
CA ILE A 16 -27.91 13.29 14.84
C ILE A 16 -28.13 14.20 13.64
N GLU A 17 -29.17 15.04 13.66
CA GLU A 17 -29.48 15.98 12.56
C GLU A 17 -28.30 16.91 12.25
N ALA A 18 -27.64 17.44 13.28
CA ALA A 18 -26.47 18.30 13.12
C ALA A 18 -25.27 17.53 12.52
N ILE A 19 -25.03 16.29 12.95
CA ILE A 19 -23.95 15.45 12.41
C ILE A 19 -24.24 15.07 10.94
N GLU A 20 -25.47 14.67 10.62
CA GLU A 20 -25.90 14.31 9.27
C GLU A 20 -25.74 15.51 8.32
N THR A 21 -26.19 16.68 8.75
CA THR A 21 -26.04 17.92 7.97
C THR A 21 -24.56 18.27 7.80
N ALA A 22 -23.74 18.14 8.86
CA ALA A 22 -22.31 18.39 8.75
C ALA A 22 -21.65 17.47 7.70
N PHE A 23 -21.96 16.17 7.72
CA PHE A 23 -21.45 15.24 6.72
C PHE A 23 -21.95 15.56 5.31
N GLN A 24 -23.20 15.96 5.14
CA GLN A 24 -23.75 16.28 3.82
C GLN A 24 -23.13 17.56 3.23
N GLU A 25 -23.00 18.61 4.03
CA GLU A 25 -22.49 19.92 3.57
C GLU A 25 -20.96 19.95 3.42
N ALA A 26 -20.23 19.06 4.12
CA ALA A 26 -18.77 19.01 4.11
C ALA A 26 -18.23 17.72 3.46
N GLU A 27 -18.96 17.17 2.48
CA GLU A 27 -18.53 16.03 1.64
C GLU A 27 -17.98 14.85 2.47
N GLY A 28 -18.74 14.44 3.48
CA GLY A 28 -18.42 13.30 4.32
C GLY A 28 -17.45 13.61 5.46
N LEU A 29 -17.16 14.87 5.78
CA LEU A 29 -16.38 15.28 6.95
C LEU A 29 -17.26 15.90 8.05
N CYS A 30 -16.92 15.63 9.31
CA CYS A 30 -17.56 16.26 10.46
C CYS A 30 -16.50 16.60 11.52
N GLN A 31 -16.53 17.83 12.03
CA GLN A 31 -15.65 18.26 13.11
C GLN A 31 -16.48 18.58 14.36
N VAL A 32 -16.09 18.02 15.50
CA VAL A 32 -16.76 18.17 16.79
C VAL A 32 -15.75 18.68 17.79
N GLU A 33 -15.95 19.91 18.27
CA GLU A 33 -15.17 20.46 19.37
C GLU A 33 -15.86 20.14 20.70
N VAL A 34 -15.18 19.37 21.54
CA VAL A 34 -15.66 19.03 22.88
C VAL A 34 -14.94 19.93 23.87
N ILE A 35 -15.70 20.76 24.59
CA ILE A 35 -15.15 21.69 25.58
C ILE A 35 -14.35 20.89 26.63
N GLY A 36 -13.08 21.27 26.83
CA GLY A 36 -12.15 20.60 27.74
C GLY A 36 -11.47 19.34 27.18
N HIS A 37 -11.90 18.84 26.02
CA HIS A 37 -11.35 17.63 25.38
C HIS A 37 -10.82 17.85 23.96
N GLY A 38 -11.00 19.05 23.41
CA GLY A 38 -10.45 19.47 22.11
C GLY A 38 -11.28 19.06 20.90
N LEU A 39 -10.71 19.30 19.72
CA LEU A 39 -11.33 19.04 18.42
C LEU A 39 -11.18 17.58 18.01
N ARG A 40 -12.26 16.98 17.52
CA ARG A 40 -12.29 15.65 16.91
C ARG A 40 -12.79 15.75 15.48
N THR A 41 -12.15 15.02 14.58
CA THR A 41 -12.57 14.91 13.18
C THR A 41 -13.12 13.50 12.94
N TYR A 42 -14.19 13.44 12.17
CA TYR A 42 -14.86 12.22 11.73
C TYR A 42 -15.02 12.29 10.21
N SER A 43 -15.02 11.12 9.57
CA SER A 43 -15.24 11.00 8.13
C SER A 43 -16.13 9.80 7.84
N THR A 44 -16.96 9.89 6.81
CA THR A 44 -17.73 8.77 6.25
C THR A 44 -16.88 7.85 5.38
N ASP A 45 -15.72 8.33 4.92
CA ASP A 45 -14.77 7.53 4.17
C ASP A 45 -13.91 6.68 5.11
N PHE A 46 -13.31 5.62 4.56
CA PHE A 46 -12.29 4.85 5.28
C PHE A 46 -11.00 5.67 5.39
N ARG A 47 -10.97 6.64 6.31
CA ARG A 47 -9.83 7.52 6.56
C ARG A 47 -9.26 7.32 7.96
N CYS A 48 -7.94 7.18 8.05
CA CYS A 48 -7.24 7.16 9.34
C CYS A 48 -7.25 8.55 9.98
N GLN A 49 -7.75 8.65 11.22
CA GLN A 49 -7.80 9.92 11.97
C GLN A 49 -6.43 10.38 12.49
N GLY A 50 -5.41 9.52 12.49
CA GLY A 50 -4.06 9.87 12.92
C GLY A 50 -3.17 10.38 11.79
N CYS A 51 -3.13 9.67 10.67
CA CYS A 51 -2.23 9.97 9.55
C CYS A 51 -2.92 10.46 8.28
N GLY A 52 -4.26 10.54 8.26
CA GLY A 52 -5.04 11.04 7.13
C GLY A 52 -5.12 10.13 5.91
N ARG A 53 -4.49 8.95 5.93
CA ARG A 53 -4.56 7.98 4.83
C ARG A 53 -5.99 7.53 4.58
N THR A 54 -6.39 7.53 3.32
CA THR A 54 -7.66 6.98 2.85
C THR A 54 -7.45 5.56 2.35
N PHE A 55 -8.46 4.71 2.53
CA PHE A 55 -8.50 3.33 2.10
C PHE A 55 -9.70 3.12 1.21
N GLU A 56 -9.60 2.16 0.30
CA GLU A 56 -10.75 1.73 -0.47
C GLU A 56 -11.74 0.93 0.39
N PRO A 57 -13.02 0.90 0.01
CA PRO A 57 -13.99 0.00 0.64
C PRO A 57 -13.52 -1.45 0.62
N LEU A 58 -13.66 -2.12 1.77
CA LEU A 58 -13.32 -3.53 1.93
C LEU A 58 -14.16 -4.39 0.98
N ARG A 59 -13.48 -5.09 0.09
CA ARG A 59 -14.07 -6.03 -0.88
C ARG A 59 -13.31 -7.35 -0.80
N PRO A 60 -13.96 -8.52 -0.91
CA PRO A 60 -13.27 -9.81 -0.87
C PRO A 60 -12.12 -9.92 -1.89
N LEU A 61 -12.27 -9.28 -3.06
CA LEU A 61 -11.26 -9.24 -4.12
C LEU A 61 -9.93 -8.60 -3.70
N LEU A 62 -9.94 -7.67 -2.73
CA LEU A 62 -8.71 -7.06 -2.20
C LEU A 62 -7.83 -8.09 -1.45
N PHE A 63 -8.41 -9.22 -1.06
CA PHE A 63 -7.71 -10.30 -0.36
C PHE A 63 -7.39 -11.48 -1.29
N SER A 64 -7.69 -11.38 -2.59
CA SER A 64 -7.38 -12.42 -3.57
C SER A 64 -6.06 -12.13 -4.25
N PHE A 65 -5.03 -12.94 -3.95
CA PHE A 65 -3.75 -12.88 -4.65
C PHE A 65 -3.84 -13.32 -6.13
N ASN A 66 -4.94 -13.99 -6.51
CA ASN A 66 -5.22 -14.38 -7.89
C ASN A 66 -5.95 -13.30 -8.69
N HIS A 67 -6.26 -12.15 -8.10
CA HIS A 67 -6.94 -11.05 -8.77
C HIS A 67 -6.05 -9.80 -8.80
N PRO A 68 -5.97 -9.04 -9.91
CA PRO A 68 -5.10 -7.86 -10.01
C PRO A 68 -5.30 -6.81 -8.90
N LEU A 69 -6.52 -6.69 -8.36
CA LEU A 69 -6.84 -5.77 -7.25
C LEU A 69 -6.25 -6.20 -5.90
N GLY A 70 -6.10 -7.49 -5.64
CA GLY A 70 -5.56 -8.01 -4.37
C GLY A 70 -4.11 -8.52 -4.48
N ALA A 71 -3.62 -8.72 -5.70
CA ALA A 71 -2.27 -9.18 -5.95
C ALA A 71 -1.24 -8.08 -5.66
N CYS A 72 -0.11 -8.47 -5.04
CA CYS A 72 1.04 -7.58 -4.91
C CYS A 72 1.51 -7.11 -6.30
N PRO A 73 1.73 -5.81 -6.52
CA PRO A 73 2.11 -5.27 -7.84
C PRO A 73 3.50 -5.73 -8.30
N GLU A 74 4.36 -6.16 -7.38
CA GLU A 74 5.73 -6.58 -7.67
C GLU A 74 5.78 -8.07 -8.07
N CYS A 75 5.34 -8.96 -7.18
CA CYS A 75 5.36 -10.41 -7.43
C CYS A 75 4.10 -10.93 -8.13
N LYS A 76 3.14 -10.07 -8.48
CA LYS A 76 1.88 -10.43 -9.18
C LYS A 76 1.08 -11.56 -8.50
N GLY A 77 1.19 -11.67 -7.17
CA GLY A 77 0.49 -12.70 -6.40
C GLY A 77 1.22 -14.04 -6.28
N PHE A 78 2.40 -14.20 -6.88
CA PHE A 78 3.21 -15.43 -6.75
C PHE A 78 3.90 -15.57 -5.38
N GLY A 79 4.12 -14.46 -4.67
CA GLY A 79 4.80 -14.45 -3.37
C GLY A 79 6.33 -14.57 -3.45
N ASN A 80 6.88 -14.70 -4.66
CA ASN A 80 8.32 -14.68 -4.92
C ASN A 80 8.64 -13.87 -6.19
N ILE A 81 9.89 -13.46 -6.32
CA ILE A 81 10.40 -12.74 -7.49
C ILE A 81 11.64 -13.49 -7.95
N LEU A 82 11.72 -13.77 -9.25
CA LEU A 82 12.90 -14.39 -9.84
C LEU A 82 14.00 -13.33 -9.98
N GLN A 83 15.14 -13.59 -9.36
CA GLN A 83 16.33 -12.76 -9.45
C GLN A 83 17.54 -13.63 -9.82
N TYR A 84 18.53 -13.01 -10.44
CA TYR A 84 19.79 -13.69 -10.72
C TYR A 84 20.60 -13.83 -9.44
N ASP A 85 20.97 -15.06 -9.11
CA ASP A 85 21.92 -15.33 -8.04
C ASP A 85 23.35 -15.13 -8.56
N ARG A 86 24.07 -14.19 -7.96
CA ARG A 86 25.44 -13.86 -8.36
C ARG A 86 26.42 -15.01 -8.13
N ASP A 87 26.17 -15.85 -7.14
CA ASP A 87 27.04 -16.98 -6.83
C ASP A 87 26.84 -18.13 -7.81
N LEU A 88 25.66 -18.21 -8.46
CA LEU A 88 25.44 -19.12 -9.59
C LEU A 88 26.02 -18.56 -10.90
N VAL A 89 26.05 -17.24 -11.07
CA VAL A 89 26.64 -16.60 -12.26
C VAL A 89 28.17 -16.66 -12.22
N ILE A 90 28.80 -16.47 -11.05
CA ILE A 90 30.25 -16.51 -10.83
C ILE A 90 30.57 -17.49 -9.69
N PRO A 91 30.52 -18.80 -9.95
CA PRO A 91 30.71 -19.81 -8.91
C PRO A 91 32.15 -19.85 -8.36
N ASP A 92 33.14 -19.56 -9.20
CA ASP A 92 34.54 -19.44 -8.81
C ASP A 92 35.05 -18.02 -9.09
N ARG A 93 35.12 -17.21 -8.02
CA ARG A 93 35.58 -15.82 -8.07
C ARG A 93 37.10 -15.67 -8.21
N SER A 94 37.87 -16.75 -8.06
CA SER A 94 39.32 -16.75 -8.25
C SER A 94 39.72 -16.92 -9.71
N ARG A 95 38.80 -17.39 -10.55
CA ARG A 95 39.01 -17.62 -11.97
C ARG A 95 39.06 -16.29 -12.72
N SER A 96 39.98 -16.17 -13.67
CA SER A 96 40.06 -14.97 -14.52
C SER A 96 38.86 -14.90 -15.48
N LEU A 97 38.57 -13.68 -15.95
CA LEU A 97 37.54 -13.48 -16.98
C LEU A 97 37.82 -14.34 -18.21
N ALA A 98 39.04 -14.26 -18.76
CA ALA A 98 39.48 -15.08 -19.89
C ALA A 98 39.41 -16.60 -19.59
N GLY A 99 39.56 -16.98 -18.33
CA GLY A 99 39.43 -18.36 -17.87
C GLY A 99 38.00 -18.87 -17.83
N GLY A 100 36.98 -18.05 -18.07
CA GLY A 100 35.56 -18.45 -18.02
C GLY A 100 34.97 -18.36 -16.62
N ALA A 101 35.21 -17.26 -15.91
CA ALA A 101 34.63 -17.01 -14.58
C ALA A 101 33.10 -16.84 -14.59
N ILE A 102 32.53 -16.41 -15.73
CA ILE A 102 31.08 -16.19 -15.90
C ILE A 102 30.46 -17.48 -16.46
N GLU A 103 29.81 -18.27 -15.59
CA GLU A 103 29.29 -19.60 -15.92
C GLU A 103 28.28 -19.58 -17.08
N PRO A 104 27.30 -18.66 -17.11
CA PRO A 104 26.28 -18.67 -18.16
C PRO A 104 26.84 -18.44 -19.56
N TRP A 105 28.04 -17.87 -19.69
CA TRP A 105 28.70 -17.59 -20.99
C TRP A 105 29.67 -18.69 -21.41
N SER A 106 29.89 -19.71 -20.58
CA SER A 106 30.75 -20.84 -20.93
C SER A 106 30.04 -21.89 -21.80
N LYS A 107 28.75 -21.71 -22.11
CA LYS A 107 27.94 -22.65 -22.89
C LYS A 107 27.98 -22.32 -24.39
N PRO A 108 27.82 -23.31 -25.30
CA PRO A 108 27.93 -23.07 -26.74
C PRO A 108 26.98 -22.01 -27.32
N GLY A 109 25.83 -21.76 -26.69
CA GLY A 109 24.87 -20.75 -27.15
C GLY A 109 25.19 -19.31 -26.71
N SER A 110 26.12 -19.14 -25.78
CA SER A 110 26.39 -17.86 -25.11
C SER A 110 27.88 -17.50 -25.08
N ASP A 111 28.74 -18.33 -25.67
CA ASP A 111 30.19 -18.14 -25.76
C ASP A 111 30.60 -16.85 -26.49
N TRP A 112 29.73 -16.35 -27.35
CA TRP A 112 29.95 -15.12 -28.10
C TRP A 112 30.06 -13.90 -27.17
N TRP A 113 29.30 -13.87 -26.05
CA TRP A 113 29.38 -12.82 -25.05
C TRP A 113 30.74 -12.80 -24.36
N GLN A 114 31.27 -14.00 -24.07
CA GLN A 114 32.60 -14.17 -23.52
C GLN A 114 33.68 -13.64 -24.47
N LYS A 115 33.53 -13.84 -25.79
CA LYS A 115 34.45 -13.31 -26.80
C LYS A 115 34.34 -11.80 -26.99
N GLN A 116 33.17 -11.21 -26.80
CA GLN A 116 33.02 -9.74 -26.87
C GLN A 116 33.55 -9.01 -25.64
N LEU A 117 33.50 -9.66 -24.47
CA LEU A 117 34.00 -9.06 -23.23
C LEU A 117 35.54 -8.93 -23.23
N LEU A 118 36.24 -9.85 -23.90
CA LEU A 118 37.70 -9.97 -23.94
C LEU A 118 38.31 -9.23 -25.14
#